data_AF-A0A968W1N3-F1
#
_entry.id   AF-A0A968W1N3-F1
#
_cell.length_a   1.000
_cell.length_b   1.000
_cell.length_c   1.000
_cell.angle_alpha   90.00
_cell.angle_beta   90.00
_cell.angle_gamma   90.00
#
_symmetry.space_group_name_H-M   'P 1'
#
loop_
_entity.id
_entity.type
_entity.pdbx_description
1 polymer ?
#
loop_
_entity_poly.entity_id
_entity_poly.type
_entity_poly.pdbx_seq_one_letter_code
_entity_poly.pdbx_strand_id
1 'polypeptide(L)'
;MPCLMQRTTWFALVICLTAKLFAQPATVHFKRFQTNDGLASNSVFPVIKDKDGFIWIGTINGATRYDGYNFKTYRNDPKDETSIAYNYINHIFQDSGNRIWFFTTTQDLPGICYYVPSKDVFEVVPVAPGKKDVFQSSPVYGATSDANNNMWIASSTGIVCVNPKTLKVETIAEMATNSIFSDNEGFIWVGTLNSGIKKIDPETKKNNLFA
;
A
#
# COMPACT_ATOMS: atom_id res chain seq x y z
N MET A 1 13.19 72.70 -20.23
CA MET A 1 12.25 71.89 -19.43
C MET A 1 12.71 70.41 -19.31
N PRO A 2 13.83 70.05 -18.65
CA PRO A 2 14.19 68.63 -18.44
C PRO A 2 13.95 68.12 -17.00
N CYS A 3 13.57 69.00 -16.06
CA CYS A 3 13.56 68.68 -14.63
C CYS A 3 12.31 67.88 -14.16
N LEU A 4 11.21 67.89 -14.93
CA LEU A 4 9.96 67.21 -14.54
C LEU A 4 9.99 65.68 -14.77
N MET A 5 10.75 65.20 -15.76
CA MET A 5 10.72 63.80 -16.20
C MET A 5 11.56 62.87 -15.30
N GLN A 6 12.56 63.43 -14.60
CA GLN A 6 13.36 62.69 -13.63
C GLN A 6 12.59 62.45 -12.33
N ARG A 7 11.76 63.39 -11.88
CA ARG A 7 10.99 63.24 -10.63
C ARG A 7 9.90 62.17 -10.72
N THR A 8 9.23 62.03 -11.86
CA THR A 8 8.17 61.02 -12.06
C THR A 8 8.71 59.60 -12.12
N THR A 9 9.93 59.41 -12.60
CA THR A 9 10.59 58.09 -12.70
C THR A 9 11.02 57.54 -11.33
N TRP A 10 11.47 58.39 -10.40
CA TRP A 10 11.76 57.97 -9.02
C TRP A 10 10.50 57.56 -8.25
N PHE A 11 9.38 58.26 -8.44
CA PHE A 11 8.10 57.91 -7.79
C PHE A 11 7.56 56.55 -8.26
N ALA A 12 7.64 56.23 -9.55
CA ALA A 12 7.22 54.92 -10.07
C ALA A 12 8.08 53.76 -9.53
N LEU A 13 9.39 53.99 -9.37
CA LEU A 13 10.33 53.00 -8.83
C LEU A 13 10.08 52.69 -7.34
N VAL A 14 9.72 53.71 -6.54
CA VAL A 14 9.36 53.55 -5.11
C VAL A 14 8.03 52.80 -4.93
N ILE A 15 7.07 52.99 -5.84
CA ILE A 15 5.79 52.25 -5.84
C ILE A 15 6.00 50.76 -6.16
N CYS A 16 6.90 50.42 -7.09
CA CYS A 16 7.26 49.03 -7.39
C CYS A 16 8.07 48.36 -6.26
N LEU A 17 8.87 49.11 -5.50
CA LEU A 17 9.66 48.59 -4.36
C LEU A 17 8.85 48.37 -3.08
N THR A 18 7.64 48.94 -2.98
CA THR A 18 6.76 48.82 -1.80
C THR A 18 5.52 47.97 -2.04
N ALA A 19 5.27 47.57 -3.29
CA ALA A 19 4.22 46.61 -3.62
C ALA A 19 4.53 45.25 -3.00
N LYS A 20 3.75 44.86 -1.98
CA LYS A 20 3.77 43.48 -1.48
C LYS A 20 3.28 42.56 -2.62
N LEU A 21 4.20 41.76 -3.15
CA LEU A 21 3.85 40.68 -4.07
C LEU A 21 3.17 39.58 -3.25
N PHE A 22 1.87 39.40 -3.45
CA PHE A 22 1.16 38.24 -2.93
C PHE A 22 1.36 37.09 -3.92
N ALA A 23 1.93 35.98 -3.46
CA ALA A 23 1.87 34.73 -4.22
C ALA A 23 0.40 34.35 -4.41
N GLN A 24 0.02 33.87 -5.60
CA GLN A 24 -1.29 33.25 -5.77
C GLN A 24 -1.39 32.07 -4.79
N PRO A 25 -2.54 31.88 -4.10
CA PRO A 25 -2.73 30.70 -3.28
C PRO A 25 -2.50 29.48 -4.17
N ALA A 26 -1.62 28.58 -3.73
CA ALA A 26 -1.35 27.34 -4.44
C ALA A 26 -2.64 26.53 -4.48
N THR A 27 -3.36 26.59 -5.60
CA THR A 27 -4.57 25.81 -5.81
C THR A 27 -4.14 24.38 -6.09
N VAL A 28 -4.61 23.45 -5.26
CA VAL A 28 -4.38 22.03 -5.50
C VAL A 28 -5.30 21.57 -6.63
N HIS A 29 -4.71 21.13 -7.74
CA HIS A 29 -5.44 20.54 -8.85
C HIS A 29 -5.34 19.02 -8.77
N PHE A 30 -6.49 18.34 -8.77
CA PHE A 30 -6.55 16.88 -8.83
C PHE A 30 -6.82 16.42 -10.26
N LYS A 31 -5.96 15.56 -10.79
CA LYS A 31 -6.28 14.76 -11.97
C LYS A 31 -7.09 13.55 -11.51
N ARG A 32 -8.22 13.30 -12.17
CA ARG A 32 -9.08 12.15 -11.88
C ARG A 32 -8.77 11.03 -12.87
N PHE A 33 -8.69 9.80 -12.36
CA PHE A 33 -8.64 8.58 -13.15
C PHE A 33 -9.80 7.67 -12.74
N GLN A 34 -10.42 7.04 -13.72
CA GLN A 34 -11.59 6.18 -13.57
C GLN A 34 -11.44 4.92 -14.42
N THR A 35 -12.48 4.08 -14.43
CA THR A 35 -12.56 2.89 -15.28
C THR A 35 -12.35 3.19 -16.76
N ASN A 36 -12.81 4.33 -17.27
CA ASN A 36 -12.63 4.72 -18.67
C ASN A 36 -11.17 5.04 -19.02
N ASP A 37 -10.33 5.34 -18.02
CA ASP A 37 -8.89 5.54 -18.20
C ASP A 37 -8.11 4.21 -18.12
N GLY A 38 -8.77 3.11 -17.74
CA GLY A 38 -8.17 1.76 -17.65
C GLY A 38 -8.08 1.19 -16.24
N LEU A 39 -8.59 1.90 -15.23
CA LEU A 39 -8.69 1.39 -13.85
C LEU A 39 -9.65 0.19 -13.77
N ALA A 40 -9.32 -0.81 -12.94
CA ALA A 40 -10.11 -2.03 -12.84
C ALA A 40 -11.54 -1.82 -12.29
N SER A 41 -11.68 -0.89 -11.33
CA SER A 41 -12.93 -0.42 -10.74
C SER A 41 -12.70 0.93 -10.06
N ASN A 42 -13.75 1.74 -9.92
CA ASN A 42 -13.70 3.02 -9.22
C ASN A 42 -13.63 2.88 -7.68
N SER A 43 -13.88 1.68 -7.13
CA SER A 43 -13.75 1.39 -5.70
C SER A 43 -12.35 0.88 -5.39
N VAL A 44 -11.46 1.78 -4.98
CA VAL A 44 -10.04 1.55 -4.70
C VAL A 44 -9.82 1.33 -3.20
N PHE A 45 -8.98 0.35 -2.84
CA PHE A 45 -8.59 0.07 -1.45
C PHE A 45 -7.09 0.33 -1.23
N PRO A 46 -6.16 -0.58 -1.56
CA PRO A 46 -4.73 -0.29 -1.41
C PRO A 46 -4.20 0.45 -2.64
N VAL A 47 -3.31 1.40 -2.40
CA VAL A 47 -2.45 2.00 -3.42
C VAL A 47 -1.02 1.98 -2.89
N ILE A 48 -0.10 1.38 -3.64
CA ILE A 48 1.34 1.42 -3.33
C ILE A 48 2.13 1.87 -4.55
N LYS A 49 3.30 2.45 -4.31
CA LYS A 49 4.34 2.63 -5.33
C LYS A 49 5.40 1.56 -5.09
N ASP A 50 5.74 0.79 -6.12
CA ASP A 50 6.82 -0.18 -6.02
C ASP A 50 8.20 0.48 -6.18
N LYS A 51 9.27 -0.26 -5.86
CA LYS A 51 10.66 0.22 -6.01
C LYS A 51 11.05 0.56 -7.45
N ASP A 52 10.37 0.00 -8.45
CA ASP A 52 10.64 0.27 -9.87
C ASP A 52 9.88 1.52 -10.38
N GLY A 53 8.99 2.07 -9.55
CA GLY A 53 8.27 3.31 -9.77
C GLY A 53 6.84 3.14 -10.27
N PHE A 54 6.37 1.91 -10.49
CA PHE A 54 4.98 1.67 -10.87
C PHE A 54 4.05 1.88 -9.68
N ILE A 55 2.85 2.37 -9.97
CA ILE A 55 1.78 2.47 -8.99
C ILE A 55 0.87 1.25 -9.14
N TRP A 56 0.69 0.52 -8.05
CA TRP A 56 -0.24 -0.61 -7.97
C TRP A 56 -1.48 -0.20 -7.19
N ILE A 57 -2.63 -0.48 -7.78
CA ILE A 57 -3.93 -0.05 -7.31
C ILE A 57 -4.81 -1.29 -7.17
N GLY A 58 -5.20 -1.63 -5.95
CA GLY A 58 -6.15 -2.70 -5.69
C GLY A 58 -7.57 -2.18 -5.67
N THR A 59 -8.50 -2.93 -6.26
CA THR A 59 -9.92 -2.54 -6.34
C THR A 59 -10.83 -3.71 -5.97
N ILE A 60 -12.15 -3.48 -5.90
CA ILE A 60 -13.13 -4.58 -5.77
C ILE A 60 -13.13 -5.57 -6.96
N ASN A 61 -12.60 -5.18 -8.12
CA ASN A 61 -12.75 -5.93 -9.37
C ASN A 61 -11.45 -6.05 -10.18
N GLY A 62 -10.35 -6.29 -9.48
CA GLY A 62 -9.02 -6.53 -10.04
C GLY A 62 -7.96 -5.58 -9.47
N ALA A 63 -6.72 -5.84 -9.86
CA ALA A 63 -5.59 -4.94 -9.62
C ALA A 63 -5.28 -4.15 -10.90
N THR A 64 -4.78 -2.94 -10.76
CA THR A 64 -4.29 -2.12 -11.87
C THR A 64 -2.87 -1.66 -11.59
N ARG A 65 -1.95 -1.87 -12.55
CA ARG A 65 -0.63 -1.24 -12.56
C ARG A 65 -0.65 -0.01 -13.45
N TYR A 66 -0.09 1.09 -12.97
CA TYR A 66 0.05 2.34 -13.70
C TYR A 66 1.53 2.72 -13.80
N ASP A 67 1.99 3.00 -15.03
CA ASP A 67 3.38 3.34 -15.34
C ASP A 67 3.65 4.86 -15.43
N GLY A 68 2.62 5.69 -15.19
CA GLY A 68 2.66 7.14 -15.40
C GLY A 68 1.97 7.59 -16.71
N TYR A 69 1.71 6.67 -17.62
CA TYR A 69 1.08 6.91 -18.91
C TYR A 69 -0.11 5.96 -19.16
N ASN A 70 0.09 4.66 -18.94
CA ASN A 70 -0.83 3.59 -19.25
C ASN A 70 -1.25 2.82 -18.01
N PHE A 71 -2.52 2.42 -17.99
CA PHE A 71 -3.06 1.50 -17.01
C PHE A 71 -3.11 0.08 -17.59
N LYS A 72 -2.65 -0.89 -16.81
CA LYS A 72 -2.79 -2.31 -17.11
C LYS A 72 -3.55 -3.00 -15.98
N THR A 73 -4.69 -3.59 -16.32
CA THR A 73 -5.57 -4.25 -15.34
C THR A 73 -5.42 -5.76 -15.39
N TYR A 74 -5.39 -6.38 -14.21
CA TYR A 74 -5.31 -7.81 -13.98
C TYR A 74 -6.55 -8.28 -13.22
N ARG A 75 -7.19 -9.34 -13.73
CA ARG A 75 -8.38 -9.96 -13.14
C ARG A 75 -8.18 -11.46 -13.09
N ASN A 76 -8.91 -12.10 -12.19
CA ASN A 76 -8.93 -13.55 -12.09
C ASN A 76 -9.57 -14.09 -13.37
N ASP A 77 -8.90 -15.06 -13.98
CA ASP A 77 -9.45 -15.91 -15.02
C ASP A 77 -9.38 -17.36 -14.52
N PRO A 78 -10.51 -18.01 -14.24
CA PRO A 78 -10.54 -19.40 -13.79
C PRO A 78 -9.91 -20.40 -14.76
N LYS A 79 -9.64 -20.02 -16.00
CA LYS A 79 -8.97 -20.84 -17.01
C LYS A 79 -7.46 -20.59 -17.10
N ASP A 80 -6.95 -19.60 -16.38
CA ASP A 80 -5.54 -19.22 -16.35
C ASP A 80 -5.04 -19.21 -14.90
N GLU A 81 -4.29 -20.24 -14.54
CA GLU A 81 -3.67 -20.40 -13.23
C GLU A 81 -2.59 -19.34 -12.94
N THR A 82 -2.18 -18.58 -13.96
CA THR A 82 -1.20 -17.48 -13.85
C THR A 82 -1.88 -16.11 -13.68
N SER A 83 -3.21 -16.09 -13.58
CA SER A 83 -3.99 -14.90 -13.26
C SER A 83 -4.01 -14.60 -11.75
N ILE A 84 -4.48 -13.42 -11.38
CA ILE A 84 -4.61 -13.03 -9.96
C ILE A 84 -5.59 -13.96 -9.23
N ALA A 85 -5.31 -14.30 -7.96
CA ALA A 85 -6.07 -15.30 -7.22
C ALA A 85 -7.57 -14.98 -7.15
N TYR A 86 -7.94 -13.76 -6.74
CA TYR A 86 -9.32 -13.26 -6.76
C TYR A 86 -9.36 -11.77 -7.12
N ASN A 87 -10.54 -11.29 -7.56
CA ASN A 87 -10.73 -9.92 -8.03
C ASN A 87 -10.80 -8.88 -6.92
N TYR A 88 -11.28 -9.22 -5.73
CA TYR A 88 -11.34 -8.25 -4.64
C TYR A 88 -9.96 -8.15 -4.00
N ILE A 89 -9.30 -7.01 -4.15
CA ILE A 89 -7.96 -6.75 -3.61
C ILE A 89 -8.10 -5.93 -2.33
N ASN A 90 -7.87 -6.56 -1.18
CA ASN A 90 -8.01 -5.88 0.11
C ASN A 90 -6.70 -5.22 0.57
N HIS A 91 -5.54 -5.75 0.17
CA HIS A 91 -4.24 -5.18 0.53
C HIS A 91 -3.16 -5.53 -0.51
N ILE A 92 -2.19 -4.64 -0.70
CA ILE A 92 -1.00 -4.87 -1.53
C ILE A 92 0.24 -4.53 -0.69
N PHE A 93 1.26 -5.38 -0.74
CA PHE A 93 2.50 -5.18 0.00
C PHE A 93 3.72 -5.55 -0.83
N GLN A 94 4.76 -4.72 -0.82
CA GLN A 94 6.03 -5.07 -1.42
C GLN A 94 6.99 -5.55 -0.34
N ASP A 95 7.46 -6.80 -0.46
CA ASP A 95 8.44 -7.35 0.48
C ASP A 95 9.85 -6.78 0.26
N SER A 96 10.74 -7.05 1.21
CA SER A 96 12.14 -6.63 1.11
C SER A 96 12.89 -7.30 -0.05
N GLY A 97 12.42 -8.47 -0.51
CA GLY A 97 12.89 -9.16 -1.72
C GLY A 97 12.35 -8.59 -3.03
N ASN A 98 11.66 -7.44 -2.99
CA ASN A 98 11.08 -6.74 -4.13
C ASN A 98 9.86 -7.41 -4.78
N ARG A 99 9.29 -8.46 -4.17
CA ARG A 99 8.06 -9.08 -4.66
C ARG A 99 6.85 -8.30 -4.19
N ILE A 100 5.86 -8.23 -5.06
CA ILE A 100 4.61 -7.50 -4.81
C ILE A 100 3.53 -8.54 -4.54
N TRP A 101 3.08 -8.55 -3.30
CA TRP A 101 2.07 -9.46 -2.76
C TRP A 101 0.69 -8.80 -2.85
N PHE A 102 -0.28 -9.59 -3.27
CA PHE A 102 -1.69 -9.22 -3.38
C PHE A 102 -2.48 -10.12 -2.45
N PHE A 103 -3.10 -9.50 -1.45
CA PHE A 103 -4.08 -10.14 -0.59
C PHE A 103 -5.44 -9.91 -1.21
N THR A 104 -6.10 -11.02 -1.48
CA THR A 104 -7.33 -11.08 -2.26
C THR A 104 -8.37 -11.90 -1.51
N THR A 105 -9.64 -11.69 -1.81
CA THR A 105 -10.71 -12.44 -1.15
C THR A 105 -11.90 -12.66 -2.08
N THR A 106 -12.66 -13.70 -1.79
CA THR A 106 -14.06 -13.84 -2.20
C THR A 106 -14.94 -13.65 -0.97
N GLN A 107 -16.24 -13.90 -1.10
CA GLN A 107 -17.16 -13.92 0.04
C GLN A 107 -16.77 -15.00 1.07
N ASP A 108 -16.23 -16.13 0.62
CA ASP A 108 -16.01 -17.31 1.46
C ASP A 108 -14.54 -17.67 1.66
N LEU A 109 -13.67 -17.26 0.73
CA LEU A 109 -12.29 -17.73 0.66
C LEU A 109 -11.28 -16.58 0.56
N PRO A 110 -10.23 -16.59 1.40
CA PRO A 110 -9.04 -15.76 1.25
C PRO A 110 -8.18 -16.27 0.08
N GLY A 111 -7.39 -15.40 -0.53
CA GLY A 111 -6.41 -15.77 -1.56
C GLY A 111 -5.18 -14.88 -1.50
N ILE A 112 -4.00 -15.45 -1.72
CA ILE A 112 -2.74 -14.71 -1.75
C ILE A 112 -2.02 -15.08 -3.03
N CYS A 113 -1.49 -14.07 -3.73
CA CYS A 113 -0.62 -14.26 -4.87
C CYS A 113 0.44 -13.17 -4.91
N TYR A 114 1.48 -13.36 -5.70
CA TYR A 114 2.46 -12.30 -5.96
C TYR A 114 2.73 -12.17 -7.45
N TYR A 115 3.09 -10.96 -7.86
CA TYR A 115 3.40 -10.64 -9.25
C TYR A 115 4.83 -11.06 -9.62
N VAL A 116 4.98 -11.66 -10.81
CA VAL A 116 6.26 -12.10 -11.39
C VAL A 116 6.60 -11.22 -12.59
N PRO A 117 7.46 -10.19 -12.44
CA PRO A 117 7.69 -9.19 -13.48
C PRO A 117 8.25 -9.72 -14.79
N SER A 118 9.08 -10.78 -14.74
CA SER A 118 9.74 -11.33 -15.92
C SER A 118 8.78 -12.00 -16.90
N LYS A 119 7.64 -12.47 -16.42
CA LYS A 119 6.60 -13.15 -17.20
C LYS A 119 5.31 -12.35 -17.30
N ASP A 120 5.18 -11.31 -16.48
CA ASP A 120 3.98 -10.48 -16.36
C ASP A 120 2.73 -11.27 -15.97
N VAL A 121 2.91 -12.15 -14.98
CA VAL A 121 1.88 -13.06 -14.45
C VAL A 121 1.86 -13.03 -12.92
N PHE A 122 0.91 -13.73 -12.32
CA PHE A 122 0.80 -13.96 -10.88
C PHE A 122 1.08 -15.42 -10.55
N GLU A 123 1.74 -15.63 -9.42
CA GLU A 123 1.86 -16.96 -8.81
C GLU A 123 0.99 -16.99 -7.55
N VAL A 124 0.01 -17.90 -7.55
CA VAL A 124 -0.90 -18.11 -6.41
C VAL A 124 -0.19 -18.95 -5.35
N VAL A 125 -0.28 -18.51 -4.10
CA VAL A 125 0.24 -19.27 -2.96
C VAL A 125 -0.71 -20.44 -2.66
N PRO A 126 -0.27 -21.70 -2.78
CA PRO A 126 -1.15 -22.85 -2.59
C PRO A 126 -1.70 -22.93 -1.16
N VAL A 127 -2.98 -23.26 -1.04
CA VAL A 127 -3.66 -23.50 0.23
C VAL A 127 -3.64 -25.00 0.54
N ALA A 128 -3.10 -25.40 1.68
CA ALA A 128 -3.29 -26.77 2.17
C ALA A 128 -4.76 -26.94 2.61
N PRO A 129 -5.53 -27.87 2.01
CA PRO A 129 -6.94 -28.07 2.36
C PRO A 129 -7.11 -28.32 3.86
N GLY A 130 -8.06 -27.61 4.49
CA GLY A 130 -8.40 -27.82 5.91
C GLY A 130 -7.50 -27.13 6.94
N LYS A 131 -6.41 -26.48 6.54
CA LYS A 131 -5.69 -25.55 7.43
C LYS A 131 -6.31 -24.16 7.34
N LYS A 132 -7.22 -23.83 8.27
CA LYS A 132 -7.47 -22.43 8.62
C LYS A 132 -6.23 -21.91 9.34
N ASP A 133 -5.24 -21.43 8.60
CA ASP A 133 -4.14 -20.68 9.22
C ASP A 133 -4.45 -19.18 9.20
N VAL A 134 -3.84 -18.44 10.13
CA VAL A 134 -4.01 -17.00 10.28
C VAL A 134 -3.39 -16.25 9.08
N PHE A 135 -2.50 -16.89 8.32
CA PHE A 135 -1.93 -16.31 7.10
C PHE A 135 -2.97 -16.17 6.00
N GLN A 136 -3.96 -17.07 5.97
CA GLN A 136 -5.14 -17.01 5.11
C GLN A 136 -6.30 -16.25 5.75
N SER A 137 -6.03 -15.37 6.71
CA SER A 137 -7.07 -14.51 7.25
C SER A 137 -7.31 -13.31 6.34
N SER A 138 -8.58 -13.08 6.01
CA SER A 138 -9.04 -11.93 5.26
C SER A 138 -10.15 -11.20 6.05
N PRO A 139 -10.23 -9.87 5.99
CA PRO A 139 -9.28 -8.98 5.33
C PRO A 139 -7.94 -8.88 6.06
N VAL A 140 -6.89 -8.67 5.27
CA VAL A 140 -5.59 -8.15 5.74
C VAL A 140 -5.70 -6.64 5.87
N TYR A 141 -5.34 -6.12 7.04
CA TYR A 141 -5.38 -4.69 7.36
C TYR A 141 -4.02 -4.00 7.24
N GLY A 142 -2.94 -4.78 7.24
CA GLY A 142 -1.62 -4.26 6.99
C GLY A 142 -0.57 -5.34 6.87
N ALA A 143 0.55 -4.99 6.26
CA ALA A 143 1.76 -5.81 6.27
C ALA A 143 3.00 -4.93 6.37
N THR A 144 4.05 -5.44 7.01
CA THR A 144 5.37 -4.81 7.07
C THR A 144 6.50 -5.84 7.02
N SER A 145 7.75 -5.40 6.88
CA SER A 145 8.92 -6.26 6.99
C SER A 145 9.67 -6.02 8.31
N ASP A 146 10.22 -7.10 8.89
CA ASP A 146 11.22 -6.97 9.95
C ASP A 146 12.65 -6.88 9.39
N ALA A 147 13.62 -6.63 10.27
CA ALA A 147 15.04 -6.55 9.92
C ALA A 147 15.61 -7.86 9.33
N ASN A 148 14.93 -8.99 9.56
CA ASN A 148 15.30 -10.31 9.05
C ASN A 148 14.62 -10.65 7.73
N ASN A 149 13.96 -9.69 7.08
CA ASN A 149 13.23 -9.84 5.82
C ASN A 149 12.01 -10.78 5.92
N ASN A 150 11.49 -11.02 7.12
CA ASN A 150 10.19 -11.67 7.27
C ASN A 150 9.08 -10.66 7.07
N MET A 151 8.01 -11.12 6.45
CA MET A 151 6.78 -10.36 6.27
C MET A 151 5.87 -10.58 7.48
N TRP A 152 5.50 -9.50 8.13
CA TRP A 152 4.51 -9.49 9.21
C TRP A 152 3.18 -9.03 8.66
N ILE A 153 2.12 -9.81 8.90
CA ILE A 153 0.77 -9.53 8.41
C ILE A 153 -0.18 -9.42 9.58
N ALA A 154 -0.95 -8.34 9.60
CA ALA A 154 -2.04 -8.12 10.53
C ALA A 154 -3.38 -8.25 9.79
N SER A 155 -4.24 -9.12 10.31
CA SER A 155 -5.50 -9.53 9.70
C SER A 155 -6.67 -9.47 10.68
N SER A 156 -7.87 -9.79 10.20
CA SER A 156 -9.09 -9.88 11.00
C SER A 156 -9.04 -10.94 12.10
N THR A 157 -8.20 -11.97 11.97
CA THR A 157 -8.10 -13.05 12.96
C THR A 157 -6.78 -13.08 13.72
N GLY A 158 -5.75 -12.35 13.30
CA GLY A 158 -4.47 -12.40 13.99
C GLY A 158 -3.29 -11.74 13.30
N ILE A 159 -2.13 -11.97 13.90
CA ILE A 159 -0.83 -11.54 13.44
C ILE A 159 -0.03 -12.79 13.07
N VAL A 160 0.54 -12.80 11.87
CA VAL A 160 1.50 -13.82 11.44
C VAL A 160 2.82 -13.20 11.03
N CYS A 161 3.88 -13.97 11.22
CA CYS A 161 5.20 -13.71 10.66
C CYS A 161 5.48 -14.79 9.60
N VAL A 162 5.87 -14.37 8.41
CA VAL A 162 6.04 -15.26 7.26
C VAL A 162 7.41 -15.05 6.67
N ASN A 163 8.17 -16.13 6.51
CA ASN A 163 9.36 -16.07 5.67
C ASN A 163 8.90 -16.07 4.21
N PRO A 164 9.08 -14.97 3.46
CA PRO A 164 8.42 -14.86 2.17
C PRO A 164 9.13 -15.74 1.12
N LYS A 165 10.36 -16.23 1.36
CA LYS A 165 11.07 -17.11 0.43
C LYS A 165 10.65 -18.57 0.57
N THR A 166 10.47 -19.03 1.81
CA THR A 166 10.11 -20.42 2.10
C THR A 166 8.61 -20.63 2.32
N LEU A 167 7.85 -19.53 2.44
CA LEU A 167 6.42 -19.52 2.81
C LEU A 167 6.15 -20.17 4.17
N LYS A 168 7.18 -20.31 5.02
CA LYS A 168 6.99 -20.78 6.39
C LYS A 168 6.26 -19.71 7.19
N VAL A 169 5.10 -20.08 7.73
CA VAL A 169 4.24 -19.22 8.55
C VAL A 169 4.42 -19.53 10.03
N GLU A 170 4.50 -18.49 10.85
CA GLU A 170 4.46 -18.54 12.31
C GLU A 170 3.31 -17.66 12.80
N THR A 171 2.37 -18.23 13.55
CA THR A 171 1.30 -17.47 14.21
C THR A 171 1.87 -16.77 15.43
N ILE A 172 1.76 -15.44 15.47
CA ILE A 172 2.26 -14.63 16.59
C ILE A 172 1.17 -14.40 17.63
N ALA A 173 -0.04 -14.08 17.18
CA ALA A 173 -1.20 -13.92 18.07
C ALA A 173 -2.52 -14.08 17.32
N GLU A 174 -3.48 -14.73 17.95
CA GLU A 174 -4.86 -14.84 17.46
C GLU A 174 -5.72 -13.75 18.09
N MET A 175 -5.72 -12.57 17.46
CA MET A 175 -6.47 -11.41 17.91
C MET A 175 -6.88 -10.54 16.72
N ALA A 176 -8.03 -9.90 16.81
CA ALA A 176 -8.45 -8.98 15.76
C ALA A 176 -7.58 -7.71 15.78
N THR A 177 -6.94 -7.45 14.64
CA THR A 177 -6.08 -6.29 14.44
C THR A 177 -6.74 -5.27 13.51
N ASN A 178 -6.14 -4.09 13.39
CA ASN A 178 -6.60 -3.04 12.49
C ASN A 178 -5.46 -2.36 11.72
N SER A 179 -4.22 -2.49 12.19
CA SER A 179 -3.05 -1.91 11.52
C SER A 179 -1.77 -2.57 12.01
N ILE A 180 -0.72 -2.49 11.20
CA ILE A 180 0.64 -2.92 11.56
C ILE A 180 1.67 -2.00 10.92
N PHE A 181 2.76 -1.75 11.63
CA PHE A 181 3.86 -0.89 11.19
C PHE A 181 5.17 -1.33 11.84
N SER A 182 6.30 -1.20 11.14
CA SER A 182 7.64 -1.39 11.71
C SER A 182 8.34 -0.05 11.90
N ASP A 183 8.88 0.20 13.09
CA ASP A 183 9.65 1.42 13.36
C ASP A 183 11.13 1.30 12.94
N ASN A 184 11.87 2.40 13.10
CA ASN A 184 13.29 2.48 12.75
C ASN A 184 14.20 1.75 13.77
N GLU A 185 13.68 1.38 14.94
CA GLU A 185 14.39 0.55 15.93
C GLU A 185 14.19 -0.95 15.66
N GLY A 186 13.34 -1.29 14.67
CA GLY A 186 13.04 -2.67 14.28
C GLY A 186 11.85 -3.27 15.03
N PHE A 187 11.14 -2.54 15.89
CA PHE A 187 9.97 -3.07 16.55
C PHE A 187 8.74 -3.03 15.65
N ILE A 188 7.84 -3.99 15.88
CA ILE A 188 6.57 -4.10 15.19
C ILE A 188 5.46 -3.56 16.09
N TRP A 189 4.75 -2.56 15.60
CA TRP A 189 3.60 -1.94 16.26
C TRP A 189 2.32 -2.45 15.61
N VAL A 190 1.38 -2.90 16.43
CA VAL A 190 0.09 -3.43 15.96
C VAL A 190 -1.06 -2.73 16.66
N GLY A 191 -1.94 -2.13 15.88
CA GLY A 191 -3.23 -1.64 16.37
C GLY A 191 -4.21 -2.81 16.51
N THR A 192 -4.84 -2.92 17.68
CA THR A 192 -5.86 -3.94 17.97
C THR A 192 -7.24 -3.31 18.07
N LEU A 193 -8.30 -4.06 17.74
CA LEU A 193 -9.66 -3.50 17.80
C LEU A 193 -10.10 -3.11 19.22
N ASN A 194 -9.72 -3.89 20.23
CA ASN A 194 -10.28 -3.78 21.59
C ASN A 194 -9.23 -3.66 22.70
N SER A 195 -7.94 -3.55 22.38
CA SER A 195 -6.87 -3.61 23.40
C SER A 195 -5.77 -2.58 23.16
N GLY A 196 -6.08 -1.50 22.41
CA GLY A 196 -5.13 -0.44 22.10
C GLY A 196 -4.02 -0.90 21.17
N ILE A 197 -2.79 -0.49 21.46
CA ILE A 197 -1.61 -0.73 20.62
C ILE A 197 -0.67 -1.70 21.34
N LYS A 198 -0.13 -2.67 20.60
CA LYS A 198 0.90 -3.60 21.06
C LYS A 198 2.22 -3.30 20.35
N LYS A 199 3.33 -3.36 21.08
CA LYS A 199 4.69 -3.38 20.52
C LYS A 199 5.27 -4.77 20.69
N ILE A 200 5.83 -5.25 19.60
CA ILE A 200 6.35 -6.60 19.47
C ILE A 200 7.81 -6.50 19.05
N ASP A 201 8.66 -7.15 19.81
CA ASP A 201 10.05 -7.38 19.43
C ASP A 201 10.09 -8.55 18.44
N PRO A 202 10.56 -8.35 17.20
CA PRO A 202 10.54 -9.40 16.20
C PRO A 202 11.55 -10.53 16.46
N GLU A 203 12.57 -10.32 17.30
CA GLU A 203 13.54 -11.35 17.66
C GLU A 203 13.00 -12.26 18.75
N THR A 204 12.47 -11.68 19.83
CA THR A 204 11.95 -12.46 20.97
C THR A 204 10.49 -12.87 20.80
N LYS A 205 9.78 -12.29 19.82
CA LYS A 205 8.33 -12.41 19.59
C LYS A 205 7.47 -12.04 20.80
N LYS A 206 8.04 -11.37 21.82
CA LYS A 206 7.30 -10.92 23.00
C LYS A 206 6.42 -9.73 22.65
N ASN A 207 5.16 -9.79 23.07
CA ASN A 207 4.12 -8.81 22.74
C ASN A 207 3.66 -8.05 23.99
N ASN A 208 4.40 -7.01 24.37
CA ASN A 208 4.05 -6.20 25.53
C ASN A 208 2.86 -5.27 25.20
N LEU A 209 1.93 -5.16 26.14
CA LEU A 209 0.82 -4.21 26.08
C LEU A 209 1.30 -2.84 26.54
N PHE A 210 0.91 -1.79 25.82
CA PHE A 210 0.90 -0.45 26.37
C PHE A 210 -0.51 -0.17 26.86
N ALA A 211 -0.67 -0.08 28.19
CA ALA A 211 -1.88 0.37 28.86
C ALA A 211 -1.74 1.85 29.21
#